data_AF-A0A915L9E5-F1
#
_entry.id   AF-A0A915L9E5-F1
#
_cell.length_a   1.000
_cell.length_b   1.000
_cell.length_c   1.000
_cell.angle_alpha   90.00
_cell.angle_beta   90.00
_cell.angle_gamma   90.00
#
_symmetry.space_group_name_H-M   'P 1'
#
loop_
_entity.id
_entity.type
_entity.pdbx_description
1 polymer ?
#
loop_
_entity_poly.entity_id
_entity_poly.type
_entity_poly.pdbx_seq_one_letter_code
_entity_poly.pdbx_strand_id
1 'polypeptide(L)'
;MGNIVIENHTFVDWHNYIGEVCKRALDETVPMGGPGQIIQIDESLMRGRRKYNRRRLLRGNRVAPACQNYGCQVVGPWVFGLVWKCPNSKQDLRMFHILRHNETTLRAIICCHVAPGSTIISDQWAAYCNVDKWQGFNYIHK
;
A
#
# COMPACT_ATOMS: atom_id res chain seq x y z
N MET A 1 -33.54 -18.79 19.54
CA MET A 1 -32.21 -18.25 19.17
C MET A 1 -32.34 -16.73 19.17
N GLY A 2 -31.67 -16.03 20.09
CA GLY A 2 -31.77 -14.58 20.20
C GLY A 2 -31.03 -13.90 19.05
N ASN A 3 -31.71 -13.00 18.34
CA ASN A 3 -31.06 -12.13 17.36
C ASN A 3 -30.16 -11.14 18.10
N ILE A 4 -28.84 -11.30 17.97
CA ILE A 4 -27.88 -10.30 18.41
C ILE A 4 -27.94 -9.16 17.38
N VAL A 5 -28.60 -8.06 17.73
CA VAL A 5 -28.58 -6.83 16.93
C VAL A 5 -27.32 -6.06 17.33
N ILE A 6 -26.33 -6.05 16.45
CA ILE A 6 -25.14 -5.21 16.63
C ILE A 6 -25.52 -3.79 16.19
N GLU A 7 -25.43 -2.83 17.11
CA GLU A 7 -25.66 -1.43 16.78
C GLU A 7 -24.55 -0.90 15.86
N ASN A 8 -24.91 0.00 14.94
CA ASN A 8 -23.96 0.55 13.96
C ASN A 8 -22.75 1.21 14.63
N HIS A 9 -22.93 1.84 15.80
CA HIS A 9 -21.84 2.46 16.54
C HIS A 9 -20.81 1.41 16.98
N THR A 10 -21.27 0.27 17.51
CA THR A 10 -20.41 -0.83 17.98
C THR A 10 -19.58 -1.41 16.83
N PHE A 11 -20.16 -1.50 15.63
CA PHE A 11 -19.43 -1.96 14.44
C PHE A 11 -18.33 -0.97 14.02
N VAL A 12 -18.62 0.34 14.04
CA VAL A 12 -17.64 1.38 13.72
C VAL A 12 -16.50 1.40 14.74
N ASP A 13 -16.83 1.30 16.03
CA ASP A 13 -15.85 1.28 17.11
C ASP A 13 -14.93 0.07 17.01
N TRP A 14 -15.50 -1.11 16.76
CA TRP A 14 -14.73 -2.33 16.55
C TRP A 14 -13.81 -2.25 15.31
N HIS A 15 -14.31 -1.69 14.21
CA HIS A 15 -13.50 -1.46 13.01
C HIS A 15 -12.33 -0.52 13.30
N ASN A 16 -12.58 0.58 14.02
CA ASN A 16 -11.54 1.53 14.41
C ASN A 16 -10.51 0.89 15.34
N TYR A 17 -10.97 0.10 16.32
CA TYR A 17 -10.10 -0.64 17.23
C TYR A 17 -9.18 -1.60 16.49
N ILE A 18 -9.70 -2.42 15.57
CA ILE A 18 -8.87 -3.32 14.75
C ILE A 18 -7.86 -2.51 13.93
N GLY A 19 -8.30 -1.41 13.31
CA GLY A 19 -7.42 -0.54 12.53
C GLY A 19 -6.27 0.02 13.37
N GLU A 20 -6.55 0.44 14.60
CA GLU A 20 -5.55 0.92 15.54
C GLU A 20 -4.58 -0.18 15.97
N VAL A 21 -5.07 -1.38 16.29
CA VAL A 21 -4.22 -2.54 16.63
C VAL A 21 -3.31 -2.90 15.47
N CYS A 22 -3.83 -2.98 14.24
CA CYS A 22 -3.04 -3.23 13.04
C CYS A 22 -1.97 -2.16 12.82
N LYS A 23 -2.32 -0.88 13.03
CA LYS A 23 -1.37 0.22 12.90
C LYS A 23 -0.24 0.12 13.93
N ARG A 24 -0.56 -0.11 15.20
CA ARG A 24 0.45 -0.26 16.27
C ARG A 24 1.38 -1.43 15.97
N ALA A 25 0.83 -2.58 15.58
CA ALA A 25 1.62 -3.74 15.20
C ALA A 25 2.59 -3.44 14.04
N LEU A 26 2.16 -2.64 13.07
CA LEU A 26 3.00 -2.19 11.96
C LEU A 26 4.08 -1.21 12.42
N ASP A 27 3.74 -0.24 13.26
CA ASP A 27 4.68 0.77 13.78
C ASP A 27 5.78 0.15 14.66
N GLU A 28 5.47 -0.96 15.35
CA GLU A 28 6.42 -1.73 16.15
C GLU A 28 7.32 -2.66 15.32
N THR A 29 7.02 -2.88 14.04
CA THR A 29 7.84 -3.74 13.19
C THR A 29 9.14 -3.06 12.75
N VAL A 30 10.22 -3.83 12.77
CA VAL A 30 11.51 -3.38 12.21
C VAL A 30 11.41 -3.17 10.69
N PRO A 31 12.22 -2.27 10.10
CA PRO A 31 12.31 -2.13 8.65
C PRO A 31 12.63 -3.45 7.95
N MET A 32 12.01 -3.68 6.80
CA MET A 32 12.22 -4.85 5.95
C MET A 32 13.56 -4.75 5.21
N GLY A 33 14.16 -5.90 4.89
CA GLY A 33 15.31 -5.94 4.00
C GLY A 33 16.65 -5.58 4.67
N GLY A 34 17.54 -5.06 3.85
CA GLY A 34 18.92 -4.72 4.18
C GLY A 34 19.87 -5.06 3.02
N PRO A 35 21.18 -4.81 3.19
CA PRO A 35 22.18 -5.10 2.17
C PRO A 35 22.07 -6.54 1.63
N GLY A 36 21.96 -6.65 0.30
CA GLY A 36 21.85 -7.95 -0.39
C GLY A 36 20.46 -8.60 -0.34
N GLN A 37 19.47 -7.95 0.27
CA GLN A 37 18.09 -8.45 0.34
C GLN A 37 17.18 -7.76 -0.67
N ILE A 38 16.17 -8.51 -1.12
CA ILE A 38 15.28 -8.10 -2.22
C ILE A 38 13.89 -7.83 -1.67
N ILE A 39 13.35 -6.67 -2.00
CA ILE A 39 11.98 -6.26 -1.71
C ILE A 39 11.26 -6.01 -3.03
N GLN A 40 10.09 -6.61 -3.19
CA GLN A 40 9.20 -6.36 -4.31
C GLN A 40 8.16 -5.32 -3.89
N ILE A 41 7.94 -4.33 -4.74
CA ILE A 41 6.93 -3.29 -4.53
C ILE A 41 5.95 -3.28 -5.70
N ASP A 42 4.69 -2.99 -5.41
CA ASP A 42 3.63 -2.95 -6.41
C ASP A 42 2.45 -2.05 -5.96
N GLU A 43 1.73 -1.49 -6.93
CA GLU A 43 0.54 -0.68 -6.72
C GLU A 43 -0.69 -1.29 -7.37
N SER A 44 -1.71 -1.52 -6.55
CA SER A 44 -3.01 -1.97 -7.02
C SER A 44 -4.04 -0.86 -6.89
N LEU A 45 -4.62 -0.45 -8.03
CA LEU A 45 -5.79 0.43 -8.04
C LEU A 45 -7.02 -0.35 -7.54
N MET A 46 -7.45 -0.08 -6.32
CA MET A 46 -8.64 -0.68 -5.71
C MET A 46 -9.93 0.02 -6.16
N ARG A 47 -10.09 0.26 -7.47
CA ARG A 47 -11.37 0.71 -8.04
C ARG A 47 -12.19 -0.49 -8.45
N GLY A 48 -13.43 -0.54 -7.97
CA GLY A 48 -14.38 -1.55 -8.41
C GLY A 48 -15.01 -1.18 -9.76
N ARG A 49 -14.66 -1.90 -10.83
CA ARG A 49 -15.69 -2.26 -11.82
C ARG A 49 -16.45 -3.47 -11.27
N ARG A 50 -17.78 -3.37 -11.22
CA ARG A 50 -18.64 -4.39 -10.61
C ARG A 50 -18.44 -5.72 -11.34
N LYS A 51 -18.17 -6.82 -10.61
CA LYS A 51 -18.35 -8.17 -11.15
C LYS A 51 -19.84 -8.36 -11.44
N TYR A 52 -20.23 -8.49 -12.71
CA TYR A 52 -21.62 -8.62 -13.18
C TYR A 52 -22.58 -7.46 -12.86
N ASN A 53 -22.09 -6.24 -12.63
CA ASN A 53 -22.96 -5.08 -12.33
C ASN A 53 -23.89 -5.19 -11.10
N ARG A 54 -23.69 -6.16 -10.19
CA ARG A 54 -24.50 -6.33 -8.96
C ARG A 54 -23.78 -5.77 -7.71
N ARG A 55 -24.55 -5.39 -6.68
CA ARG A 55 -24.15 -4.87 -5.34
C ARG A 55 -23.78 -3.37 -5.25
N ARG A 56 -23.56 -2.90 -4.00
CA ARG A 56 -23.30 -1.50 -3.59
C ARG A 56 -22.02 -0.97 -4.23
N LEU A 57 -22.05 0.28 -4.72
CA LEU A 57 -20.88 0.97 -5.28
C LEU A 57 -19.78 1.12 -4.22
N LEU A 58 -18.54 0.79 -4.57
CA LEU A 58 -17.38 1.25 -3.81
C LEU A 58 -17.29 2.78 -3.99
N ARG A 59 -17.09 3.51 -2.89
CA ARG A 59 -17.06 4.99 -2.89
C ARG A 59 -16.00 5.58 -3.84
N GLY A 60 -15.00 4.81 -4.26
CA GLY A 60 -13.98 5.19 -5.26
C GLY A 60 -14.53 5.55 -6.65
N ASN A 61 -15.77 5.17 -6.97
CA ASN A 61 -16.43 5.58 -8.23
C ASN A 61 -17.01 7.00 -8.19
N ARG A 62 -16.95 7.70 -7.05
CA ARG A 62 -17.40 9.10 -6.91
C ARG A 62 -16.32 10.14 -7.16
N VAL A 63 -15.08 9.69 -7.36
CA VAL A 63 -14.03 10.58 -7.87
C VAL A 63 -14.27 10.69 -9.38
N ALA A 64 -14.45 11.92 -9.87
CA ALA A 64 -14.65 12.23 -11.29
C ALA A 64 -13.70 11.38 -12.15
N PRO A 65 -14.14 10.90 -13.33
CA PRO A 65 -13.28 10.14 -14.21
C PRO A 65 -12.05 10.99 -14.52
N ALA A 66 -10.91 10.65 -13.90
CA ALA A 66 -9.64 11.08 -14.42
C ALA A 66 -9.51 10.38 -15.77
N CYS A 67 -9.84 11.17 -16.80
CA CYS A 67 -9.61 10.94 -18.20
C CYS A 67 -8.31 10.18 -18.45
N GLN A 68 -8.42 8.88 -18.73
CA GLN A 68 -7.37 8.05 -19.36
C GLN A 68 -6.02 7.99 -18.60
N ASN A 69 -5.30 6.88 -18.80
CA ASN A 69 -3.99 6.65 -18.16
C ASN A 69 -2.88 7.60 -18.66
N TYR A 70 -3.22 8.63 -19.45
CA TYR A 70 -2.30 9.60 -20.01
C TYR A 70 -2.77 11.02 -19.66
N GLY A 71 -2.04 11.69 -18.76
CA GLY A 71 -2.18 13.13 -18.49
C GLY A 71 -3.08 13.53 -17.32
N CYS A 72 -4.12 12.75 -16.96
CA CYS A 72 -4.98 13.03 -15.80
C CYS A 72 -4.64 12.09 -14.62
N GLN A 73 -4.11 12.61 -13.51
CA GLN A 73 -3.71 11.77 -12.36
C GLN A 73 -4.92 11.08 -11.71
N VAL A 74 -4.93 9.74 -11.70
CA VAL A 74 -6.00 8.94 -11.08
C VAL A 74 -5.92 9.06 -9.56
N VAL A 75 -6.89 9.75 -8.96
CA VAL A 75 -6.99 9.91 -7.51
C VAL A 75 -7.78 8.76 -6.89
N GLY A 76 -7.07 7.82 -6.26
CA GLY A 76 -7.56 6.80 -5.32
C GLY A 76 -8.65 5.82 -5.78
N PRO A 77 -8.95 4.80 -4.95
CA PRO A 77 -8.13 4.33 -3.82
C PRO A 77 -7.08 3.35 -4.32
N TRP A 78 -5.81 3.58 -3.99
CA TRP A 78 -4.70 2.69 -4.32
C TRP A 78 -4.28 1.92 -3.07
N VAL A 79 -3.76 0.72 -3.26
CA VAL A 79 -3.02 -0.02 -2.25
C VAL A 79 -1.60 -0.18 -2.75
N PHE A 80 -0.64 0.30 -1.97
CA PHE A 80 0.78 0.09 -2.21
C PHE A 80 1.27 -1.06 -1.33
N GLY A 81 1.81 -2.09 -1.96
CA GLY A 81 2.27 -3.31 -1.32
C GLY A 81 3.80 -3.39 -1.31
N LEU A 82 4.36 -3.90 -0.22
CA LEU A 82 5.76 -4.30 -0.11
C LEU A 82 5.82 -5.77 0.31
N VAL A 83 6.62 -6.57 -0.41
CA VAL A 83 6.85 -7.98 -0.12
C VAL A 83 8.33 -8.24 0.03
N TRP A 84 8.72 -8.78 1.18
CA TRP A 84 10.08 -9.22 1.45
C TRP A 84 10.09 -10.73 1.69
N LYS A 85 10.90 -11.44 0.89
CA LYS A 85 11.19 -12.85 1.12
C LYS A 85 12.33 -12.95 2.13
N CYS A 86 11.97 -13.24 3.38
CA CYS A 86 12.93 -13.33 4.47
C CYS A 86 13.87 -14.54 4.27
N PRO A 87 15.12 -14.47 4.75
CA PRO A 87 16.08 -15.58 4.66
C PRO A 87 15.59 -16.89 5.30
N ASN A 88 14.72 -16.79 6.32
CA ASN A 88 14.10 -17.93 7.01
C ASN A 88 12.89 -18.54 6.27
N SER A 89 12.78 -18.28 4.96
CA SER A 89 11.67 -18.74 4.11
C SER A 89 10.27 -18.23 4.49
N LYS A 90 10.16 -17.25 5.41
CA LYS A 90 8.93 -16.51 5.65
C LYS A 90 8.78 -15.36 4.66
N GLN A 91 7.57 -14.84 4.54
CA GLN A 91 7.28 -13.62 3.80
C GLN A 91 6.73 -12.58 4.75
N ASP A 92 7.26 -11.36 4.67
CA ASP A 92 6.66 -10.18 5.27
C ASP A 92 5.94 -9.40 4.16
N LEU A 93 4.65 -9.14 4.35
CA LEU A 93 3.79 -8.39 3.44
C LEU A 93 3.23 -7.18 4.19
N ARG A 94 3.46 -5.99 3.64
CA ARG A 94 2.91 -4.74 4.18
C ARG A 94 2.10 -4.04 3.11
N MET A 95 0.93 -3.54 3.50
CA MET A 95 -0.02 -2.91 2.58
C MET A 95 -0.46 -1.55 3.10
N PHE A 96 -0.39 -0.54 2.24
CA PHE A 96 -0.68 0.84 2.58
C PHE A 96 -1.78 1.37 1.68
N HIS A 97 -2.89 1.82 2.29
CA HIS A 97 -3.90 2.55 1.55
C HIS A 97 -3.40 3.97 1.25
N ILE A 98 -3.33 4.33 -0.03
CA ILE A 98 -2.89 5.65 -0.48
C ILE A 98 -3.89 6.26 -1.46
N LEU A 99 -4.04 7.57 -1.41
CA LEU A 99 -4.88 8.31 -2.37
C LEU A 99 -4.12 8.67 -3.64
N ARG A 100 -2.80 8.86 -3.53
CA ARG A 100 -1.90 9.22 -4.62
C ARG A 100 -0.64 8.36 -4.52
N HIS A 101 -0.23 7.77 -5.63
CA HIS A 101 0.98 6.94 -5.79
C HIS A 101 2.17 7.75 -6.35
N ASN A 102 2.29 9.02 -5.99
CA ASN A 102 3.39 9.84 -6.50
C ASN A 102 4.69 9.54 -5.74
N GLU A 103 5.82 9.95 -6.31
CA GLU A 103 7.16 9.74 -5.74
C GLU A 103 7.21 10.14 -4.26
N THR A 104 6.65 11.30 -3.89
CA THR A 104 6.64 11.78 -2.50
C THR A 104 5.95 10.82 -1.54
N THR A 105 4.79 10.29 -1.91
CA THR A 105 4.01 9.40 -1.04
C THR A 105 4.71 8.04 -0.93
N LEU A 106 5.13 7.48 -2.06
CA LEU A 106 5.79 6.16 -2.08
C LEU A 106 7.14 6.21 -1.40
N ARG A 107 7.94 7.26 -1.64
CA ARG A 107 9.22 7.50 -0.97
C ARG A 107 9.08 7.53 0.54
N ALA A 108 8.09 8.26 1.07
CA ALA A 108 7.87 8.32 2.51
C ALA A 108 7.61 6.92 3.11
N ILE A 109 6.79 6.11 2.44
CA ILE A 109 6.49 4.74 2.89
C ILE A 109 7.75 3.85 2.80
N ILE A 110 8.46 3.88 1.67
CA ILE A 110 9.67 3.09 1.46
C ILE A 110 10.73 3.45 2.50
N CYS A 111 11.02 4.74 2.71
CA CYS A 111 12.00 5.19 3.69
C CYS A 111 11.66 4.79 5.13
N CYS A 112 10.38 4.72 5.50
CA CYS A 112 9.95 4.31 6.84
C CYS A 112 10.01 2.79 7.04
N HIS A 113 9.79 1.99 5.99
CA HIS A 113 9.59 0.54 6.12
C HIS A 113 10.66 -0.32 5.47
N VAL A 114 11.59 0.26 4.71
CA VAL A 114 12.65 -0.47 3.99
C VAL A 114 14.02 -0.02 4.46
N ALA A 115 14.80 -0.97 4.97
CA ALA A 115 16.17 -0.74 5.41
C ALA A 115 17.07 -0.27 4.25
N PRO A 116 17.97 0.70 4.48
CA PRO A 116 18.96 1.14 3.50
C PRO A 116 19.79 -0.01 2.90
N GLY A 117 20.22 0.13 1.65
CA GLY A 117 21.01 -0.88 0.94
C GLY A 117 20.21 -2.06 0.39
N SER A 118 18.88 -2.07 0.56
CA SER A 118 17.99 -3.07 -0.04
C SER A 118 17.93 -2.94 -1.56
N THR A 119 17.73 -4.06 -2.25
CA THR A 119 17.37 -4.09 -3.67
C THR A 119 15.85 -4.05 -3.81
N ILE A 120 15.33 -3.03 -4.48
CA ILE A 120 13.90 -2.84 -4.75
C ILE A 120 13.61 -3.29 -6.18
N ILE A 121 12.64 -4.18 -6.36
CA ILE A 121 12.13 -4.61 -7.66
C ILE A 121 10.73 -4.04 -7.87
N SER A 122 10.49 -3.39 -9.01
CA SER A 122 9.17 -2.83 -9.39
C SER A 122 8.92 -2.95 -10.89
N ASP A 123 7.73 -2.62 -11.36
CA ASP A 123 7.39 -2.56 -12.79
C ASP A 123 7.83 -1.25 -13.51
N GLN A 124 8.82 -0.54 -12.96
CA GLN A 124 9.46 0.66 -13.52
C GLN A 124 8.51 1.83 -13.84
N TRP A 125 7.43 1.98 -13.07
CA TRP A 125 6.62 3.20 -13.13
C TRP A 125 7.46 4.46 -12.92
N ALA A 126 7.06 5.56 -13.58
CA ALA A 126 7.61 6.91 -13.46
C ALA A 126 7.87 7.38 -12.02
N ALA A 127 7.05 6.97 -11.05
CA ALA A 127 7.26 7.33 -9.64
C ALA A 127 8.55 6.72 -9.05
N TYR A 128 9.09 5.68 -9.68
CA TYR A 128 10.29 4.96 -9.25
C TYR A 128 11.58 5.39 -9.96
N CYS A 129 11.51 6.23 -11.01
CA CYS A 129 12.67 6.57 -11.84
C CYS A 129 13.86 7.19 -11.07
N ASN A 130 13.65 7.69 -9.85
CA ASN A 130 14.69 8.32 -9.04
C ASN A 130 15.01 7.57 -7.74
N VAL A 131 14.52 6.34 -7.55
CA VAL A 131 14.73 5.55 -6.32
C VAL A 131 16.22 5.46 -5.96
N ASP A 132 17.08 5.16 -6.93
CA ASP A 132 18.54 5.05 -6.74
C ASP A 132 19.22 6.38 -6.37
N LYS A 133 18.55 7.51 -6.64
CA LYS A 133 19.08 8.86 -6.38
C LYS A 133 18.62 9.42 -5.04
N TRP A 134 17.78 8.69 -4.29
CA TRP A 134 17.30 9.15 -3.00
C TRP A 134 18.44 9.15 -1.96
N GLN A 135 18.80 10.35 -1.52
CA GLN A 135 19.86 10.55 -0.53
C GLN A 135 19.56 9.82 0.78
N GLY A 136 20.58 9.16 1.33
CA GLY A 136 20.55 8.55 2.67
C GLY A 136 20.13 7.08 2.73
N PHE A 137 19.69 6.49 1.61
CA PHE A 137 19.14 5.12 1.63
C PHE A 137 19.84 4.10 0.71
N ASN A 138 20.61 4.56 -0.29
CA ASN A 138 21.44 3.71 -1.17
C ASN A 138 20.69 2.46 -1.71
N TYR A 139 19.47 2.66 -2.20
CA TYR A 139 18.70 1.57 -2.80
C TYR A 139 19.27 1.17 -4.16
N ILE A 140 19.03 -0.08 -4.54
CA ILE A 140 19.28 -0.58 -5.89
C ILE A 140 17.93 -0.90 -6.51
N HIS A 141 17.55 -0.20 -7.57
CA HIS A 141 16.28 -0.37 -8.26
C HIS A 141 16.45 -1.23 -9.52
N LYS A 142 15.53 -2.18 -9.72
CA LYS A 142 15.49 -3.08 -10.87
C LYS A 142 14.08 -3.17 -11.44
#